data_AF-A0A7D7QF11-F1
#
_entry.id   AF-A0A7D7QF11-F1
#
_cell.length_a   1.000
_cell.length_b   1.000
_cell.length_c   1.000
_cell.angle_alpha   90.00
_cell.angle_beta   90.00
_cell.angle_gamma   90.00
#
_symmetry.space_group_name_H-M   'P 1'
#
loop_
_entity.id
_entity.type
_entity.pdbx_description
1 polymer ?
#
loop_
_entity_poly.entity_id
_entity_poly.type
_entity_poly.pdbx_seq_one_letter_code
_entity_poly.pdbx_strand_id
1 'polypeptide(L)' 'MVDNFEIPKTFINSEFARSEYNIRGEFLGWHIVHKSTLKRELKSDLDEKNLKLSPHGIMNDRLMVERLEQNWRLENWK' A
#
# COMPACT_ATOMS: atom_id res chain seq x y z
N MET A 1 17.54 7.59 17.35
CA MET A 1 17.17 8.66 16.40
C MET A 1 17.78 8.31 15.05
N VAL A 2 16.96 7.85 14.10
CA VAL A 2 17.32 7.93 12.68
C VAL A 2 16.54 9.14 12.19
N ASP A 3 17.13 10.32 12.36
CA ASP A 3 16.42 11.60 12.31
C ASP A 3 17.12 12.58 11.37
N ASN A 4 17.27 12.20 10.11
CA ASN A 4 17.93 13.03 9.09
C ASN A 4 17.23 13.03 7.72
N PHE A 5 15.97 12.57 7.63
CA PHE A 5 15.21 12.66 6.38
C PHE A 5 14.11 13.72 6.49
N GLU A 6 14.38 14.89 5.90
CA GLU A 6 13.35 15.92 5.75
C GLU A 6 12.32 15.45 4.72
N ILE A 7 11.09 15.24 5.17
CA ILE A 7 9.97 14.94 4.26
C ILE A 7 9.72 16.19 3.40
N PRO A 8 9.68 16.07 2.07
CA PRO A 8 9.40 17.20 1.19
C PRO A 8 8.08 17.88 1.58
N LYS A 9 8.06 19.21 1.68
CA LYS A 9 6.83 19.97 2.00
C LYS A 9 5.69 19.76 0.99
N THR A 10 6.03 19.33 -0.22
CA THR A 10 5.09 19.00 -1.30
C THR A 10 4.55 17.57 -1.21
N PHE A 11 5.06 16.75 -0.29
CA PHE A 11 4.58 15.39 -0.12
C PHE A 11 3.17 15.41 0.48
N ILE A 12 2.23 14.84 -0.27
CA ILE A 12 0.85 14.65 0.17
C ILE A 12 0.62 13.14 0.29
N ASN A 13 0.31 12.68 1.50
CA ASN A 13 -0.14 11.31 1.69
C ASN A 13 -1.55 11.16 1.13
N SER A 14 -1.75 10.21 0.21
CA SER A 14 -3.07 9.93 -0.36
C SER A 14 -4.06 9.51 0.74
N GLU A 15 -5.30 9.95 0.65
CA GLU A 15 -6.39 9.47 1.52
C GLU A 15 -6.82 8.04 1.18
N PHE A 16 -6.38 7.51 0.04
CA PHE A 16 -6.70 6.17 -0.43
C PHE A 16 -5.52 5.21 -0.27
N ALA A 17 -5.86 3.95 -0.09
CA ALA A 17 -4.95 2.81 -0.09
C ALA A 17 -5.51 1.71 -0.98
N ARG A 18 -4.67 0.75 -1.38
CA ARG A 18 -5.09 -0.45 -2.12
C ARG A 18 -4.95 -1.71 -1.26
N SER A 19 -5.83 -2.68 -1.42
CA SER A 19 -5.72 -3.98 -0.78
C SER A 19 -6.11 -5.06 -1.77
N GLU A 20 -5.42 -6.19 -1.79
CA GLU A 20 -5.93 -7.36 -2.50
C GLU A 20 -7.24 -7.82 -1.87
N TYR A 21 -8.16 -8.28 -2.72
CA TYR A 21 -9.39 -8.92 -2.33
C TYR A 21 -9.31 -10.41 -2.68
N ASN A 22 -9.04 -11.22 -1.67
CA ASN A 22 -8.88 -12.66 -1.79
C ASN A 22 -9.99 -13.38 -1.01
N ILE A 23 -10.72 -14.30 -1.65
CA ILE A 23 -11.68 -15.18 -0.97
C ILE A 23 -11.15 -16.61 -1.07
N ARG A 24 -10.91 -17.26 0.09
CA ARG A 24 -10.43 -18.65 0.15
C ARG A 24 -9.15 -18.90 -0.67
N GLY A 25 -8.29 -17.89 -0.77
CA GLY A 25 -7.03 -17.95 -1.53
C GLY A 25 -7.19 -17.64 -3.02
N GLU A 26 -8.40 -17.41 -3.51
CA GLU A 26 -8.64 -16.95 -4.88
C GLU A 26 -8.63 -15.43 -4.94
N PHE A 27 -7.79 -14.91 -5.82
CA PHE A 27 -7.72 -13.48 -6.11
C PHE A 27 -8.92 -13.03 -6.94
N LEU A 28 -9.71 -12.10 -6.40
CA LEU A 28 -10.92 -11.60 -7.03
C LEU A 28 -10.82 -10.13 -7.47
N GLY A 29 -9.69 -9.48 -7.19
CA GLY A 29 -9.43 -8.09 -7.54
C GLY A 29 -8.83 -7.29 -6.40
N TRP A 30 -9.06 -5.99 -6.45
CA TRP A 30 -8.47 -5.00 -5.57
C TRP A 30 -9.54 -4.12 -4.92
N HIS A 31 -9.40 -3.87 -3.62
CA HIS A 31 -10.12 -2.81 -2.95
C HIS A 31 -9.33 -1.52 -2.94
N ILE A 32 -9.92 -0.44 -3.45
CA ILE A 32 -9.48 0.92 -3.20
C ILE A 32 -10.21 1.40 -1.93
N VAL A 33 -9.44 1.58 -0.87
CA VAL A 33 -9.94 1.86 0.48
C VAL A 33 -9.68 3.31 0.83
N HIS A 34 -10.73 4.04 1.20
CA HIS A 34 -10.58 5.35 1.82
C HIS A 34 -10.12 5.19 3.27
N LYS A 35 -8.92 5.67 3.62
CA LYS A 35 -8.26 5.43 4.92
C LYS A 35 -9.12 5.87 6.12
N SER A 36 -9.75 7.04 6.04
CA SER A 36 -10.54 7.59 7.15
C SER A 36 -11.96 7.00 7.29
N THR A 37 -12.62 6.70 6.17
CA THR A 37 -14.03 6.26 6.19
C THR A 37 -14.18 4.75 6.04
N LEU A 38 -13.09 4.04 5.70
CA LEU A 38 -13.04 2.61 5.39
C LEU A 38 -13.99 2.18 4.26
N LYS A 39 -14.53 3.12 3.48
CA LYS A 39 -15.29 2.82 2.26
C LYS A 39 -14.37 2.16 1.24
N ARG A 40 -14.90 1.15 0.54
CA ARG A 40 -14.15 0.31 -0.40
C ARG A 40 -14.84 0.30 -1.75
N GLU A 41 -14.05 0.49 -2.80
CA GLU A 41 -14.44 0.25 -4.18
C GLU A 41 -13.70 -0.99 -4.69
N LEU A 42 -14.42 -1.94 -5.28
CA LEU A 42 -13.80 -3.13 -5.89
C LEU A 42 -13.43 -2.83 -7.34
N LYS A 43 -12.19 -3.12 -7.71
CA LYS A 43 -11.66 -3.03 -9.07
C LYS A 43 -11.02 -4.35 -9.46
N SER A 44 -11.25 -4.80 -10.69
CA SER A 44 -10.62 -6.01 -11.22
C SER A 44 -9.10 -5.81 -11.36
N ASP A 45 -8.70 -4.63 -11.86
CA ASP A 45 -7.31 -4.27 -12.14
C ASP A 45 -6.96 -2.88 -11.59
N LEU A 46 -5.67 -2.65 -11.36
CA LEU A 46 -5.13 -1.35 -10.92
C LEU A 46 -4.59 -0.56 -12.11
N ASP A 47 -5.18 0.61 -12.38
CA ASP A 47 -4.56 1.62 -13.23
C ASP A 47 -3.28 2.21 -12.59
N GLU A 48 -2.52 2.98 -13.37
CA GLU A 48 -1.26 3.59 -12.91
C GLU A 48 -1.40 4.49 -11.67
N LYS A 49 -2.58 5.09 -11.45
CA LYS A 49 -2.82 5.93 -10.27
C LYS A 49 -3.06 5.06 -9.05
N ASN A 50 -3.86 4.01 -9.18
CA ASN A 50 -4.12 3.06 -8.11
C ASN A 50 -2.85 2.26 -7.77
N LEU A 51 -1.96 2.04 -8.76
CA LEU A 51 -0.68 1.40 -8.54
C LEU A 51 0.25 2.19 -7.61
N LYS A 52 0.08 3.51 -7.54
CA LYS A 52 0.86 4.39 -6.66
C LYS A 52 0.28 4.51 -5.26
N LEU A 53 -0.92 3.96 -5.02
CA LEU A 53 -1.52 3.98 -3.69
C LEU A 53 -0.76 3.04 -2.76
N SER A 54 -0.57 3.50 -1.52
CA SER A 54 0.00 2.66 -0.48
C SER A 54 -0.89 1.44 -0.23
N PRO A 55 -0.31 0.29 0.08
CA PRO A 55 -1.07 -0.87 0.55
C PRO A 55 -1.83 -0.56 1.83
N HIS A 56 -3.03 -1.08 1.96
CA HIS A 56 -3.82 -1.01 3.17
C HIS A 56 -3.40 -2.16 4.09
N GLY A 57 -2.65 -1.84 5.14
CA GLY A 57 -2.17 -2.83 6.09
C GLY A 57 -1.27 -2.20 7.14
N ILE A 58 -0.91 -3.02 8.14
CA ILE A 58 0.04 -2.66 9.18
C ILE A 58 1.37 -3.30 8.79
N MET A 59 2.42 -2.50 8.76
CA MET A 59 3.78 -2.99 8.58
C MET A 59 4.54 -2.75 9.89
N ASN A 60 5.00 -3.83 10.52
CA ASN A 60 5.91 -3.72 11.66
C ASN A 60 7.35 -3.62 11.18
N ASP A 61 8.23 -3.17 12.08
CA ASP A 61 9.67 -3.00 11.85
C ASP A 61 10.34 -4.28 11.32
N ARG A 62 10.03 -5.43 11.92
CA ARG A 62 10.57 -6.73 11.48
C ARG A 62 10.24 -7.04 10.03
N LEU A 63 8.97 -6.89 9.63
CA LEU A 63 8.51 -7.12 8.27
C LEU A 63 9.15 -6.14 7.27
N MET A 64 9.47 -4.92 7.71
CA MET A 64 10.24 -3.98 6.88
C MET A 64 11.65 -4.49 6.63
N VAL A 65 12.36 -4.94 7.68
CA VAL A 65 13.73 -5.48 7.55
C VAL A 65 13.74 -6.68 6.61
N GLU A 66 12.86 -7.66 6.84
CA GLU A 66 12.77 -8.88 6.02
C GLU A 66 12.52 -8.55 4.54
N ARG A 67 11.68 -7.55 4.25
CA ARG A 67 11.45 -7.10 2.87
C ARG A 67 12.66 -6.41 2.27
N LEU A 68 13.29 -5.49 3.00
CA LEU A 68 14.48 -4.79 2.51
C LEU A 68 15.61 -5.78 2.19
N GLU A 69 15.80 -6.81 3.00
CA GLU A 69 16.76 -7.90 2.74
C GLU A 69 16.44 -8.69 1.46
N GLN A 70 15.16 -8.82 1.11
CA GLN A 70 14.69 -9.47 -0.12
C GLN A 70 14.74 -8.57 -1.37
N ASN A 71 15.44 -7.43 -1.31
CA ASN A 71 15.44 -6.40 -2.37
C ASN A 71 14.02 -5.95 -2.76
N TRP A 72 13.09 -6.05 -1.82
CA TRP A 72 11.72 -5.66 -2.06
C TRP A 72 11.63 -4.13 -2.23
N ARG A 73 10.80 -3.68 -3.17
CA ARG A 73 10.56 -2.27 -3.48
C ARG A 73 9.07 -1.98 -3.41
N LEU A 74 8.69 -0.74 -3.11
CA LEU A 74 7.29 -0.33 -3.02
C LEU A 74 6.49 -0.63 -4.30
N GLU A 75 7.14 -0.51 -5.47
CA GLU A 75 6.59 -0.88 -6.78
C GLU A 75 6.26 -2.38 -6.88
N ASN A 76 6.95 -3.23 -6.13
CA ASN A 76 6.73 -4.66 -6.04
C ASN A 76 5.71 -5.04 -4.95
N TRP A 77 5.07 -4.07 -4.28
CA TRP A 77 3.95 -4.40 -3.41
C TRP A 77 2.75 -4.84 -4.25
N LYS A 78 2.47 -6.14 -4.28
CA LYS A 78 1.15 -6.68 -4.63
C LYS A 78 0.40 -6.91 -3.33
#